data_AF-A0A4Q6BHJ0-F1
#
_entry.id   AF-A0A4Q6BHJ0-F1
#
_cell.length_a   1.000
_cell.length_b   1.000
_cell.length_c   1.000
_cell.angle_alpha   90.00
_cell.angle_beta   90.00
_cell.angle_gamma   90.00
#
_symmetry.space_group_name_H-M   'P 1'
#
loop_
_entity.id
_entity.type
_entity.pdbx_description
1 polymer ?
#
loop_
_entity_poly.entity_id
_entity_poly.type
_entity_poly.pdbx_seq_one_letter_code
_entity_poly.pdbx_strand_id
1 'polypeptide(L)'
;MKTSLSVSQRMLMVIFFFVVAVIGFMVKLPPAFRHIDKELHAAFYFLAAAILNVLFAKTKLIKHIVIFGSLYLFGIAIEFAQAYSNQFFHKRIHGRFDPEDVRWNLKGLALFSMLWLICAGFILIYKRRD
;
A
#
# COMPACT_ATOMS: atom_id res chain seq x y z
N MET A 1 18.33 3.75 -8.88
CA MET A 1 18.02 2.75 -9.94
C MET A 1 17.40 3.42 -11.16
N LYS A 2 17.94 3.14 -12.35
CA LYS A 2 17.26 3.39 -13.63
C LYS A 2 16.42 2.15 -13.95
N THR A 3 15.10 2.26 -13.83
CA THR A 3 14.20 1.23 -14.35
C THR A 3 14.06 1.45 -15.86
N SER A 4 14.19 0.38 -16.65
CA SER A 4 14.07 0.40 -18.12
C SER A 4 12.67 0.76 -18.62
N LEU A 5 11.67 0.72 -17.74
CA LEU A 5 10.26 0.96 -18.06
C LEU A 5 9.96 2.43 -18.38
N SER A 6 9.20 2.68 -19.44
CA SER A 6 8.65 4.00 -19.74
C SER A 6 7.65 4.45 -18.66
N VAL A 7 7.36 5.75 -18.59
CA VAL A 7 6.38 6.28 -17.61
C VAL A 7 5.00 5.64 -17.84
N SER A 8 4.56 5.53 -19.08
CA SER A 8 3.27 4.93 -19.43
C SER A 8 3.17 3.46 -19.01
N GLN A 9 4.24 2.68 -19.17
CA GLN A 9 4.28 1.29 -18.71
C GLN A 9 4.14 1.19 -17.19
N ARG A 10 4.83 2.06 -16.43
CA ARG A 10 4.69 2.09 -14.97
C ARG A 10 3.28 2.46 -14.55
N MET A 11 2.67 3.45 -15.20
CA MET A 11 1.29 3.85 -14.92
C MET A 11 0.31 2.72 -15.22
N LEU A 12 0.45 2.04 -16.36
CA LEU A 12 -0.38 0.90 -16.72
C LEU A 12 -0.27 -0.24 -15.69
N MET A 13 0.95 -0.56 -15.23
CA MET A 13 1.16 -1.53 -14.17
C MET A 13 0.46 -1.12 -12.87
N VAL A 14 0.62 0.13 -12.44
CA VAL A 14 -0.03 0.64 -11.22
C VAL A 14 -1.54 0.54 -11.32
N ILE A 15 -2.12 0.96 -12.45
CA ILE A 15 -3.57 0.91 -12.66
C ILE A 15 -4.06 -0.54 -12.59
N PHE A 16 -3.37 -1.45 -13.28
CA PHE A 16 -3.71 -2.87 -13.25
C PHE A 16 -3.68 -3.44 -11.83
N PHE A 17 -2.57 -3.25 -11.09
CA PHE A 17 -2.45 -3.74 -9.71
C PHE A 17 -3.40 -3.04 -8.75
N PHE A 18 -3.74 -1.77 -9.00
CA PHE A 18 -4.72 -1.04 -8.21
C PHE A 18 -6.11 -1.64 -8.36
N VAL A 19 -6.54 -1.97 -9.59
CA VAL A 19 -7.82 -2.65 -9.83
C VAL A 19 -7.83 -4.02 -9.14
N VAL A 20 -6.76 -4.80 -9.29
CA VAL A 20 -6.63 -6.11 -8.61
C VAL A 20 -6.69 -5.96 -7.09
N ALA A 21 -6.04 -4.94 -6.53
CA ALA A 21 -6.07 -4.67 -5.10
C ALA A 21 -7.48 -4.31 -4.62
N VAL A 22 -8.18 -3.41 -5.31
CA VAL A 22 -9.57 -3.04 -4.96
C VAL A 22 -10.47 -4.28 -4.97
N ILE A 23 -10.37 -5.13 -5.99
CA ILE A 23 -11.13 -6.38 -6.04
C ILE A 23 -10.75 -7.29 -4.86
N GLY A 24 -9.45 -7.45 -4.59
CA GLY A 24 -8.94 -8.27 -3.50
C GLY A 24 -9.48 -7.85 -2.13
N PHE A 25 -9.47 -6.55 -1.81
CA PHE A 25 -10.03 -6.05 -0.56
C PHE A 25 -11.55 -6.14 -0.48
N MET A 26 -12.26 -6.12 -1.61
CA MET A 26 -13.72 -6.26 -1.63
C MET A 26 -14.18 -7.73 -1.64
N VAL A 27 -13.26 -8.69 -1.76
CA VAL A 27 -13.56 -10.11 -1.66
C VAL A 27 -13.25 -10.57 -0.25
N LYS A 28 -14.23 -11.17 0.42
CA LYS A 28 -14.08 -11.68 1.78
C LYS A 28 -13.00 -12.77 1.84
N LEU A 29 -12.09 -12.63 2.79
CA LEU A 29 -11.01 -13.60 2.98
C LEU A 29 -11.56 -15.00 3.35
N PRO A 30 -11.03 -16.08 2.73
CA PRO A 30 -11.41 -17.45 3.08
C PRO A 30 -11.21 -17.72 4.58
N PRO A 31 -12.08 -18.52 5.22
CA PRO A 31 -12.03 -18.77 6.66
C PRO A 31 -10.65 -19.19 7.19
N ALA A 32 -9.91 -19.97 6.41
CA ALA A 32 -8.58 -20.45 6.76
C ALA A 32 -7.57 -19.32 7.02
N PHE A 33 -7.70 -18.16 6.38
CA PHE A 33 -6.72 -17.07 6.47
C PHE A 33 -7.15 -15.92 7.39
N ARG A 34 -8.37 -15.94 7.96
CA ARG A 34 -8.89 -14.83 8.78
C ARG A 34 -8.07 -14.53 10.04
N HIS A 35 -7.31 -15.51 10.53
CA HIS A 35 -6.46 -15.33 11.69
C HIS A 35 -5.18 -14.53 11.40
N ILE A 36 -4.82 -14.37 10.12
CA ILE A 36 -3.66 -13.58 9.66
C ILE A 36 -4.06 -12.36 8.82
N ASP A 37 -5.34 -11.97 8.86
CA ASP A 37 -5.89 -10.91 8.00
C ASP A 37 -5.14 -9.58 8.19
N LYS A 38 -4.86 -9.26 9.46
CA LYS A 38 -4.15 -8.05 9.88
C LYS A 38 -2.70 -8.01 9.41
N GLU A 39 -2.03 -9.16 9.48
CA GLU A 39 -0.67 -9.34 8.98
C GLU A 39 -0.64 -9.23 7.46
N LEU A 40 -1.66 -9.75 6.77
CA LEU A 40 -1.80 -9.63 5.32
C LEU A 40 -2.01 -8.18 4.89
N HIS A 41 -2.83 -7.42 5.63
CA HIS A 41 -3.01 -5.99 5.46
C HIS A 41 -1.66 -5.25 5.59
N ALA A 42 -0.93 -5.46 6.68
CA ALA A 42 0.39 -4.85 6.84
C ALA A 42 1.39 -5.24 5.73
N ALA A 43 1.41 -6.52 5.33
CA ALA A 43 2.27 -7.01 4.26
C ALA A 43 1.91 -6.38 2.91
N PHE A 44 0.61 -6.26 2.59
CA PHE A 44 0.13 -5.60 1.37
C PHE A 44 0.62 -4.15 1.32
N TYR A 45 0.41 -3.38 2.38
CA TYR A 45 0.80 -1.97 2.42
C TYR A 45 2.32 -1.77 2.40
N PHE A 46 3.08 -2.65 3.04
CA PHE A 46 4.55 -2.67 2.96
C PHE A 46 5.01 -2.88 1.51
N LEU A 47 4.48 -3.89 0.83
CA LEU A 47 4.86 -4.24 -0.55
C LEU A 47 4.39 -3.18 -1.55
N ALA A 48 3.18 -2.65 -1.39
CA ALA A 48 2.65 -1.57 -2.21
C ALA A 48 3.53 -0.33 -2.10
N ALA A 49 3.92 0.05 -0.88
CA ALA A 49 4.84 1.17 -0.65
C ALA A 49 6.21 0.90 -1.29
N ALA A 50 6.74 -0.33 -1.17
CA ALA A 50 8.00 -0.74 -1.80
C ALA A 50 7.98 -0.59 -3.31
N ILE A 51 6.99 -1.19 -3.96
CA ILE A 51 6.85 -1.16 -5.43
C ILE A 51 6.70 0.29 -5.91
N LEU A 52 5.82 1.08 -5.31
CA LEU A 52 5.59 2.47 -5.72
C LEU A 52 6.85 3.34 -5.51
N ASN A 53 7.59 3.14 -4.41
CA ASN A 53 8.82 3.89 -4.17
C ASN A 53 9.93 3.54 -5.18
N VAL A 54 10.08 2.27 -5.52
CA VAL A 54 11.01 1.82 -6.58
C VAL A 54 10.64 2.39 -7.94
N LEU A 55 9.34 2.41 -8.27
CA LEU A 55 8.86 2.89 -9.57
C LEU A 55 8.94 4.42 -9.72
N PHE A 56 8.65 5.19 -8.66
CA PHE A 56 8.44 6.64 -8.77
C PHE A 56 9.34 7.51 -7.87
N ALA A 57 9.62 7.08 -6.64
CA ALA A 57 10.28 7.92 -5.63
C ALA A 57 11.81 7.94 -5.76
N LYS A 58 12.43 6.79 -6.05
CA LYS A 58 13.90 6.63 -5.97
C LYS A 58 14.40 7.05 -4.58
N THR A 59 15.22 8.10 -4.48
CA THR A 59 15.70 8.69 -3.22
C THR A 59 15.02 10.04 -2.88
N LYS A 60 13.97 10.43 -3.62
CA LYS A 60 13.29 11.71 -3.42
C LYS A 60 12.25 11.62 -2.31
N LEU A 61 12.51 12.29 -1.18
CA LEU A 61 11.65 12.28 0.02
C LEU A 61 10.22 12.76 -0.25
N ILE A 62 10.03 13.85 -1.00
CA ILE A 62 8.68 14.38 -1.31
C ILE A 62 7.81 13.32 -2.00
N LYS A 63 8.38 12.55 -2.93
CA LYS A 63 7.65 11.49 -3.63
C LYS A 63 7.30 10.33 -2.69
N HIS A 64 8.21 9.99 -1.77
CA HIS A 64 7.94 9.00 -0.73
C HIS A 64 6.76 9.42 0.15
N ILE A 65 6.73 10.69 0.61
CA ILE A 65 5.63 11.24 1.41
C ILE A 65 4.30 11.19 0.66
N VAL A 66 4.28 11.57 -0.63
CA VAL A 66 3.06 11.52 -1.45
C VAL A 66 2.53 10.09 -1.60
N ILE A 67 3.42 9.12 -1.84
CA ILE A 67 3.06 7.69 -1.93
C ILE A 67 2.50 7.19 -0.59
N PHE A 68 3.17 7.51 0.52
CA PHE A 68 2.74 7.14 1.86
C PHE A 68 1.34 7.67 2.14
N GLY A 69 1.12 8.98 1.93
CA GLY A 69 -0.17 9.62 2.16
C GLY A 69 -1.29 9.03 1.30
N SER A 70 -1.00 8.77 0.03
CA SER A 70 -1.96 8.19 -0.92
C SER A 70 -2.37 6.78 -0.52
N LEU A 71 -1.41 5.93 -0.12
CA LEU A 71 -1.71 4.59 0.38
C LEU A 71 -2.47 4.65 1.70
N TYR A 72 -2.09 5.52 2.63
CA TYR A 72 -2.81 5.66 3.90
C TYR A 72 -4.28 6.05 3.69
N LEU A 73 -4.54 7.03 2.82
CA LEU A 73 -5.90 7.43 2.45
C LEU A 73 -6.66 6.31 1.74
N PHE A 74 -6.00 5.55 0.87
CA PHE A 74 -6.59 4.37 0.23
C PHE A 74 -7.04 3.33 1.26
N GLY A 75 -6.23 3.07 2.30
CA GLY A 75 -6.59 2.15 3.38
C GLY A 75 -7.79 2.60 4.19
N ILE A 76 -7.97 3.90 4.40
CA ILE A 76 -9.18 4.41 5.03
C ILE A 76 -10.38 4.29 4.07
N ALA A 77 -10.18 4.64 2.80
CA ALA A 77 -11.24 4.62 1.80
C ALA A 77 -11.79 3.21 1.54
N ILE A 78 -10.93 2.19 1.55
CA ILE A 78 -11.35 0.81 1.29
C ILE A 78 -12.19 0.24 2.44
N GLU A 79 -11.87 0.57 3.69
CA GLU A 79 -12.70 0.23 4.86
C GLU A 79 -14.08 0.89 4.78
N PHE A 80 -14.14 2.16 4.38
CA PHE A 80 -15.42 2.82 4.11
C PHE A 80 -16.18 2.16 2.95
N ALA A 81 -15.49 1.76 1.89
CA ALA A 81 -16.11 1.06 0.76
C ALA A 81 -16.67 -0.31 1.16
N GLN A 82 -15.96 -1.07 1.99
CA GLN A 82 -16.42 -2.33 2.56
C GLN A 82 -17.67 -2.11 3.44
N ALA A 83 -17.65 -1.12 4.33
CA ALA A 83 -18.80 -0.77 5.15
C ALA A 83 -20.01 -0.33 4.30
N TYR A 84 -19.78 0.49 3.28
CA TYR A 84 -20.80 0.94 2.32
C TYR A 84 -21.36 -0.22 1.49
N SER A 85 -20.52 -1.19 1.10
CA SER A 85 -20.96 -2.38 0.35
C SER A 85 -22.05 -3.15 1.09
N ASN A 86 -21.98 -3.21 2.44
CA ASN A 86 -23.02 -3.86 3.24
C ASN A 86 -24.37 -3.16 3.12
N GLN A 87 -24.37 -1.82 3.03
CA GLN A 87 -25.57 -1.02 2.83
C GLN A 87 -26.10 -1.20 1.39
N PHE A 88 -25.21 -1.13 0.40
CA PHE A 88 -25.58 -1.25 -1.01
C PHE A 88 -26.22 -2.61 -1.33
N PHE A 89 -25.60 -3.71 -0.89
CA PHE A 89 -26.08 -5.07 -1.16
C PHE A 89 -27.14 -5.56 -0.16
N HIS A 90 -27.51 -4.75 0.84
CA HIS A 90 -28.45 -5.12 1.90
C HIS A 90 -28.11 -6.46 2.60
N LYS A 91 -26.82 -6.83 2.55
CA LYS A 91 -26.27 -8.08 3.09
C LYS A 91 -24.95 -7.76 3.75
N ARG A 92 -24.69 -8.33 4.93
CA ARG A 92 -23.37 -8.22 5.58
C ARG A 92 -22.35 -9.11 4.88
N ILE A 93 -21.68 -8.55 3.88
CA ILE A 93 -20.56 -9.17 3.19
C ILE A 93 -19.30 -8.97 4.05
N HIS A 94 -19.05 -7.73 4.47
CA HIS A 94 -17.94 -7.29 5.31
C HIS A 94 -18.37 -6.92 6.74
N GLY A 95 -17.39 -6.68 7.61
CA GLY A 95 -17.60 -6.11 8.94
C GLY A 95 -18.04 -4.64 8.90
N ARG A 96 -18.11 -4.01 10.08
CA ARG A 96 -18.14 -2.55 10.18
C ARG A 96 -16.72 -2.04 9.90
N PHE A 97 -16.58 -0.72 9.68
CA PHE A 97 -15.28 -0.06 9.61
C PHE A 97 -14.41 -0.50 10.81
N ASP A 98 -13.25 -1.11 10.52
CA ASP A 98 -12.33 -1.56 11.56
C ASP A 98 -11.12 -0.61 11.66
N PRO A 99 -11.03 0.22 12.71
CA PRO A 99 -9.87 1.08 12.91
C PRO A 99 -8.58 0.27 13.16
N GLU A 100 -8.68 -1.01 13.52
CA GLU A 100 -7.51 -1.87 13.68
C GLU A 100 -6.87 -2.20 12.33
N ASP A 101 -7.66 -2.43 11.28
CA ASP A 101 -7.13 -2.70 9.93
C ASP A 101 -6.37 -1.49 9.39
N VAL A 102 -6.87 -0.27 9.65
CA VAL A 102 -6.16 0.97 9.34
C VAL A 102 -4.83 1.07 10.11
N ARG A 103 -4.78 0.62 11.37
CA ARG A 103 -3.54 0.60 12.16
C ARG A 103 -2.53 -0.41 11.60
N TRP A 104 -2.98 -1.59 11.14
CA TRP A 104 -2.09 -2.57 10.52
C TRP A 104 -1.59 -2.12 9.16
N ASN A 105 -2.43 -1.47 8.35
CA ASN A 105 -2.01 -0.79 7.13
C ASN A 105 -0.90 0.22 7.43
N LEU A 106 -1.10 1.06 8.45
CA LEU A 106 -0.12 2.05 8.89
C LEU A 106 1.19 1.41 9.40
N LYS A 107 1.14 0.29 10.12
CA LYS A 107 2.34 -0.46 10.55
C LYS A 107 3.15 -0.92 9.34
N GLY A 108 2.50 -1.47 8.31
CA GLY A 108 3.15 -1.86 7.07
C GLY A 108 3.83 -0.70 6.36
N LEU A 109 3.14 0.43 6.24
CA LEU A 109 3.68 1.67 5.68
C LEU A 109 4.87 2.21 6.48
N ALA A 110 4.76 2.25 7.80
CA ALA A 110 5.81 2.74 8.70
C ALA A 110 7.05 1.85 8.62
N LEU A 111 6.87 0.52 8.64
CA LEU A 111 7.96 -0.44 8.53
C LEU A 111 8.73 -0.27 7.21
N PHE A 112 8.02 -0.14 6.09
CA PHE A 112 8.67 0.14 4.81
C PHE A 112 9.38 1.50 4.81
N SER A 113 8.77 2.53 5.39
CA SER A 113 9.34 3.88 5.43
C SER A 113 10.64 3.93 6.22
N MET A 114 10.71 3.23 7.36
CA MET A 114 11.95 3.08 8.12
C MET A 114 13.06 2.43 7.27
N LEU A 115 12.76 1.30 6.62
CA LEU A 115 13.71 0.62 5.74
C LEU A 115 14.16 1.52 4.58
N TRP A 116 13.21 2.21 3.93
CA TRP A 116 13.50 3.10 2.81
C TRP A 116 14.37 4.29 3.22
N LEU A 117 14.12 4.91 4.38
CA LEU A 117 14.93 6.02 4.89
C LEU A 117 16.38 5.60 5.15
N ILE A 118 16.58 4.41 5.73
CA ILE A 118 17.92 3.84 5.96
C ILE A 118 18.61 3.65 4.60
N CYS A 119 17.98 2.95 3.65
CA CYS A 119 18.56 2.71 2.33
C CYS A 119 18.84 4.00 1.55
N ALA A 120 17.90 4.95 1.54
CA ALA A 120 18.04 6.23 0.87
C ALA A 120 19.17 7.06 1.51
N GLY A 121 19.27 7.05 2.84
CA GLY A 121 20.36 7.69 3.59
C GLY A 121 21.73 7.13 3.21
N PHE A 122 21.88 5.80 3.22
CA PHE A 122 23.12 5.14 2.78
C PHE A 122 23.52 5.51 1.36
N ILE A 123 22.58 5.47 0.40
CA ILE A 123 22.84 5.82 -1.00
C ILE A 123 23.26 7.29 -1.13
N LEU A 124 22.63 8.20 -0.39
CA LEU A 124 22.96 9.63 -0.43
C LEU A 124 24.34 9.93 0.18
N ILE A 125 24.71 9.23 1.26
CA ILE A 125 26.04 9.37 1.87
C ILE A 125 27.13 8.85 0.93
N TYR A 126 26.96 7.66 0.35
CA TYR A 126 27.95 7.08 -0.55
C TYR A 126 28.15 7.93 -1.81
N LYS A 127 27.05 8.40 -2.42
CA LYS A 127 27.11 9.26 -3.61
C LYS A 127 27.75 10.63 -3.37
N ARG A 128 27.81 11.12 -2.12
CA ARG A 128 28.54 12.37 -1.79
C ARG A 128 30.05 12.17 -1.67
N ARG A 129 30.52 10.92 -1.62
CA ARG A 129 31.92 10.57 -1.39
C ARG A 129 32.72 10.34 -2.68
N ASP A 130 32.00 10.07 -3.78
CA ASP A 130 32.50 10.02 -5.16
C ASP A 130 32.31 11.38 -5.85
#